data_AF-A0A1F8SGR5-F1
#
_entry.id   AF-A0A1F8SGR5-F1
#
_cell.length_a   1.000
_cell.length_b   1.000
_cell.length_c   1.000
_cell.angle_alpha   90.00
_cell.angle_beta   90.00
_cell.angle_gamma   90.00
#
_symmetry.space_group_name_H-M   'P 1'
#
loop_
_entity.id
_entity.type
_entity.pdbx_description
1 polymer ?
#
loop_
_entity_poly.entity_id
_entity_poly.type
_entity_poly.pdbx_seq_one_letter_code
_entity_poly.pdbx_strand_id
1 'polypeptide(L)'
;MEEIEVKLVRLCPNCGPVTEYDADLKCKTCGQYTKEEVIAGELAIGPAAAISERDERYRQKRICRECGKEIDINARVCQYCDIKIPDSRVSGNTIMALAVIPGIFGLHGLGHIILGRIAIGFLILFAGLALIGGLIACASMYYYYLEPTYIALIAILAIAYIVLFIWQVMDANASVSKYNRAYENHKVA
;
A
#
# COMPACT_ATOMS: atom_id res chain seq x y z
N MET A 1 4.13 -37.54 15.51
CA MET A 1 4.48 -36.47 14.58
C MET A 1 3.88 -36.87 13.25
N GLU A 2 2.81 -36.21 12.83
CA GLU A 2 2.30 -36.36 11.45
C GLU A 2 3.26 -35.63 10.52
N GLU A 3 3.80 -36.35 9.53
CA GLU A 3 4.60 -35.77 8.47
C GLU A 3 3.66 -34.99 7.53
N ILE A 4 3.72 -33.66 7.59
CA ILE A 4 2.95 -32.80 6.68
C ILE A 4 3.66 -32.83 5.32
N GLU A 5 3.09 -33.53 4.34
CA GLU A 5 3.55 -33.44 2.95
C GLU A 5 3.31 -32.03 2.42
N VAL A 6 4.40 -31.34 2.08
CA VAL A 6 4.40 -30.00 1.53
C VAL A 6 4.50 -30.10 0.01
N LYS A 7 3.49 -29.63 -0.73
CA LYS A 7 3.46 -29.70 -2.19
C LYS A 7 3.63 -28.30 -2.79
N LEU A 8 4.59 -28.15 -3.70
CA LEU A 8 4.75 -26.94 -4.50
C LEU A 8 3.62 -26.85 -5.53
N VAL A 9 2.89 -25.75 -5.52
CA VAL A 9 1.80 -25.48 -6.47
C VAL A 9 2.01 -24.12 -7.12
N ARG A 10 1.82 -24.05 -8.44
CA ARG A 10 1.80 -22.76 -9.15
C ARG A 10 0.42 -22.14 -9.06
N LEU A 11 0.38 -20.90 -8.59
CA LEU A 11 -0.82 -20.09 -8.53
C LEU A 11 -0.76 -18.95 -9.55
N CYS A 12 -1.84 -18.85 -10.32
CA CYS A 12 -2.16 -17.66 -11.07
C CYS A 12 -2.90 -16.68 -10.14
N PRO A 13 -2.52 -15.39 -10.11
CA PRO A 13 -3.22 -14.39 -9.28
C PRO A 13 -4.69 -14.20 -9.66
N ASN A 14 -5.09 -14.66 -10.86
CA ASN A 14 -6.43 -14.51 -11.39
C ASN A 14 -7.22 -15.84 -11.47
N CYS A 15 -6.53 -16.99 -11.53
CA CYS A 15 -7.18 -18.30 -11.70
C CYS A 15 -6.92 -19.27 -10.54
N GLY A 16 -6.13 -18.89 -9.54
CA GLY A 16 -5.74 -19.77 -8.44
C GLY A 16 -4.75 -20.85 -8.88
N PRO A 17 -4.78 -22.05 -8.27
CA PRO A 17 -3.90 -23.16 -8.65
C PRO A 17 -4.08 -23.53 -10.11
N VAL A 18 -3.01 -23.45 -10.90
CA VAL A 18 -3.06 -23.76 -12.33
C VAL A 18 -2.06 -24.85 -12.68
N THR A 19 -2.52 -25.84 -13.44
CA THR A 19 -1.69 -26.93 -13.97
C THR A 19 -1.18 -26.65 -15.38
N GLU A 20 -1.76 -25.67 -16.07
CA GLU A 20 -1.42 -25.32 -17.46
C GLU A 20 -0.95 -23.87 -17.60
N TYR A 21 0.31 -23.73 -17.98
CA TYR A 21 0.98 -22.46 -18.27
C TYR A 21 1.85 -22.60 -19.52
N ASP A 22 2.22 -21.49 -20.16
CA ASP A 22 3.13 -21.50 -21.30
C ASP A 22 4.61 -21.46 -20.88
N ALA A 23 5.53 -21.43 -21.85
CA ALA A 23 6.97 -21.40 -21.61
C ALA A 23 7.44 -20.13 -20.85
N ASP A 24 6.71 -19.02 -20.94
CA ASP A 24 6.94 -17.76 -20.23
C ASP A 24 6.26 -17.72 -18.85
N LEU A 25 5.77 -18.88 -18.36
CA LEU A 25 5.12 -19.03 -17.06
C LEU A 25 3.80 -18.24 -16.93
N LYS A 26 3.16 -17.95 -18.06
CA LYS A 26 1.85 -17.31 -18.10
C LYS A 26 0.75 -18.36 -18.05
N CYS A 27 -0.26 -18.13 -17.23
CA CYS A 27 -1.45 -18.97 -17.19
C CYS A 27 -2.12 -19.00 -18.57
N LYS A 28 -2.34 -20.19 -19.14
CA LYS A 28 -2.95 -20.30 -20.48
C LYS A 28 -4.39 -19.75 -20.52
N THR A 29 -5.08 -19.74 -19.38
CA THR A 29 -6.46 -19.27 -19.28
C THR A 29 -6.59 -17.75 -19.30
N CYS A 30 -5.65 -17.02 -18.69
CA CYS A 30 -5.79 -15.56 -18.53
C CYS A 30 -4.55 -14.74 -18.94
N GLY A 31 -3.46 -15.39 -19.35
CA GLY A 31 -2.22 -14.74 -19.79
C GLY A 31 -1.38 -14.08 -18.69
N GLN A 32 -1.79 -14.16 -17.42
CA GLN A 32 -1.07 -13.57 -16.30
C GLN A 32 0.09 -14.45 -15.82
N TYR A 33 1.15 -13.82 -15.31
CA TYR A 33 2.29 -14.52 -14.73
C TYR A 33 1.89 -15.32 -13.50
N THR A 34 2.29 -16.59 -13.48
CA THR A 34 2.11 -17.50 -12.35
C THR A 34 3.23 -17.32 -11.32
N LYS A 35 2.93 -17.54 -10.04
CA LYS A 35 3.90 -17.60 -8.95
C LYS A 35 3.87 -18.97 -8.31
N GLU A 36 5.03 -19.48 -7.91
CA GLU A 36 5.11 -20.71 -7.11
C GLU A 36 4.90 -20.35 -5.65
N GLU A 37 3.93 -20.99 -5.00
CA GLU A 37 3.76 -20.90 -3.55
C GLU A 37 3.72 -22.31 -2.96
N VAL A 38 4.12 -22.40 -1.69
CA VAL A 38 4.21 -23.64 -0.94
C VAL A 38 2.94 -23.75 -0.09
N ILE A 39 2.09 -24.74 -0.37
CA ILE A 39 0.88 -24.98 0.41
C ILE A 39 1.05 -26.30 1.17
N ALA A 40 0.78 -26.30 2.48
CA ALA A 40 0.74 -27.51 3.31
C ALA A 40 -0.45 -28.41 2.92
N GLY A 41 -0.26 -29.72 2.95
CA GLY A 41 -1.21 -30.74 2.48
C GLY A 41 -2.62 -30.72 3.09
N GLU A 42 -3.52 -31.41 2.39
CA GLU A 42 -5.01 -31.48 2.40
C GLU A 42 -5.75 -30.68 1.31
N LEU A 43 -5.15 -29.68 0.67
CA LEU A 43 -5.81 -28.96 -0.44
C LEU A 43 -5.67 -29.61 -1.83
N ALA A 44 -5.16 -30.83 -1.92
CA ALA A 44 -4.63 -31.38 -3.19
C ALA A 44 -5.47 -32.44 -3.92
N ILE A 45 -6.69 -32.81 -3.49
CA ILE A 45 -7.51 -33.81 -4.21
C ILE A 45 -8.99 -33.36 -4.30
N GLY A 46 -9.54 -33.33 -5.54
CA GLY A 46 -10.87 -32.81 -5.93
C GLY A 46 -12.10 -33.65 -5.52
N PRO A 47 -13.32 -33.46 -6.09
CA PRO A 47 -13.57 -33.35 -7.53
C PRO A 47 -14.56 -32.23 -7.96
N ALA A 48 -14.78 -32.16 -9.27
CA ALA A 48 -15.53 -31.20 -10.09
C ALA A 48 -16.92 -30.69 -9.63
N ALA A 49 -17.46 -31.16 -8.51
CA ALA A 49 -18.79 -30.75 -8.00
C ALA A 49 -18.78 -29.43 -7.20
N ALA A 50 -17.62 -29.02 -6.65
CA ALA A 50 -17.50 -27.73 -5.95
C ALA A 50 -17.28 -26.53 -6.88
N ILE A 51 -17.26 -26.76 -8.20
CA ILE A 51 -16.94 -25.76 -9.22
C ILE A 51 -18.20 -24.99 -9.63
N SER A 52 -19.38 -25.60 -9.68
CA SER A 52 -20.58 -24.90 -10.16
C SER A 52 -21.09 -23.81 -9.21
N GLU A 53 -20.89 -23.95 -7.89
CA GLU A 53 -21.27 -22.90 -6.92
C GLU A 53 -20.14 -21.89 -6.62
N ARG A 54 -18.87 -22.21 -6.94
CA ARG A 54 -17.75 -21.26 -6.82
C ARG A 54 -17.55 -20.38 -8.06
N ASP A 55 -17.95 -20.84 -9.24
CA ASP A 55 -17.84 -20.07 -10.50
C ASP A 55 -18.75 -18.83 -10.49
N GLU A 56 -19.87 -18.84 -9.76
CA GLU A 56 -20.72 -17.66 -9.59
C GLU A 56 -20.12 -16.59 -8.66
N ARG A 57 -19.42 -17.00 -7.59
CA ARG A 57 -18.73 -16.06 -6.69
C ARG A 57 -17.45 -15.47 -7.29
N TYR A 58 -16.83 -16.17 -8.25
CA TYR A 58 -15.62 -15.72 -8.95
C TYR A 58 -15.91 -14.96 -10.26
N ARG A 59 -17.18 -14.76 -10.61
CA ARG A 59 -17.64 -13.95 -11.75
C ARG A 59 -18.60 -12.84 -11.36
N GLN A 60 -18.53 -12.34 -10.12
CA GLN A 60 -19.17 -11.06 -9.86
C GLN A 60 -18.40 -10.00 -10.64
N LYS A 61 -19.03 -9.54 -11.73
CA LYS A 61 -18.55 -8.46 -12.56
C LYS A 61 -19.17 -7.17 -12.08
N ARG A 62 -18.38 -6.10 -12.06
CA ARG A 62 -18.85 -4.72 -11.84
C ARG A 62 -18.55 -3.88 -13.06
N ILE A 63 -19.25 -2.75 -13.23
CA ILE A 63 -19.00 -1.84 -14.34
C ILE A 63 -17.95 -0.80 -13.91
N CYS A 64 -16.89 -0.64 -14.70
CA CYS A 64 -15.95 0.45 -14.50
C CYS A 64 -16.63 1.80 -14.80
N ARG A 65 -16.64 2.73 -13.84
CA ARG A 65 -17.30 4.04 -14.00
C ARG A 65 -16.65 4.99 -15.01
N GLU A 66 -15.35 4.84 -15.26
CA GLU A 66 -14.64 5.72 -16.19
C GLU A 66 -14.87 5.31 -17.65
N CYS A 67 -14.86 4.01 -17.94
CA CYS A 67 -14.95 3.51 -19.32
C CYS A 67 -16.24 2.75 -19.64
N GLY A 68 -17.10 2.50 -18.65
CA GLY A 68 -18.38 1.80 -18.82
C GLY A 68 -18.28 0.30 -19.07
N LYS A 69 -17.08 -0.30 -19.01
CA LYS A 69 -16.88 -1.72 -19.32
C LYS A 69 -16.98 -2.62 -18.10
N GLU A 70 -17.48 -3.84 -18.30
CA GLU A 70 -17.49 -4.89 -17.28
C GLU A 70 -16.07 -5.32 -16.91
N ILE A 71 -15.77 -5.28 -15.62
CA ILE A 71 -14.51 -5.70 -15.03
C ILE A 71 -14.77 -6.65 -13.86
N ASP A 72 -13.77 -7.44 -13.51
CA ASP A 72 -13.82 -8.29 -12.32
C ASP A 72 -14.01 -7.44 -11.04
N ILE A 73 -14.82 -7.90 -10.08
CA ILE A 73 -15.01 -7.21 -8.80
C ILE A 73 -13.71 -7.05 -8.01
N ASN A 74 -12.75 -7.96 -8.18
CA ASN A 74 -11.44 -7.95 -7.56
C ASN A 74 -10.37 -7.27 -8.42
N ALA A 75 -10.73 -6.70 -9.58
CA ALA A 75 -9.79 -5.96 -10.41
C ALA A 75 -9.32 -4.70 -9.67
N ARG A 76 -8.03 -4.65 -9.33
CA ARG A 76 -7.34 -3.48 -8.73
C ARG A 76 -7.05 -2.38 -9.73
N VAL A 77 -7.05 -2.73 -11.02
CA VAL A 77 -6.83 -1.84 -12.15
C VAL A 77 -7.83 -2.22 -13.24
N CYS A 78 -8.50 -1.23 -13.83
CA CYS A 78 -9.36 -1.47 -14.97
C CYS A 78 -8.51 -1.89 -16.18
N GLN A 79 -8.79 -3.07 -16.75
CA GLN A 79 -8.05 -3.60 -17.90
C GLN A 79 -8.23 -2.79 -19.19
N TYR A 80 -9.18 -1.86 -19.23
CA TYR A 80 -9.53 -1.11 -20.44
C TYR A 80 -9.13 0.37 -20.41
N CYS A 81 -9.15 1.00 -19.24
CA CYS A 81 -8.78 2.42 -19.08
C CYS A 81 -7.65 2.64 -18.08
N ASP A 82 -7.08 1.57 -17.54
CA ASP A 82 -5.91 1.59 -16.66
C ASP A 82 -6.08 2.40 -15.36
N ILE A 83 -7.32 2.73 -14.98
CA ILE A 83 -7.59 3.40 -13.71
C ILE A 83 -7.43 2.42 -12.55
N LYS A 84 -6.73 2.85 -11.50
CA LYS A 84 -6.62 2.11 -10.23
C LYS A 84 -7.93 2.18 -9.47
N ILE A 85 -8.41 1.03 -9.02
CA ILE A 85 -9.65 0.91 -8.26
C ILE A 85 -9.27 0.59 -6.81
N PRO A 86 -9.74 1.38 -5.83
CA PRO A 86 -9.47 1.08 -4.42
C PRO A 86 -10.13 -0.23 -4.01
N ASP A 87 -9.35 -1.14 -3.43
CA ASP A 87 -9.78 -2.50 -3.09
C ASP A 87 -10.55 -2.58 -1.77
N SER A 88 -10.30 -1.64 -0.86
CA SER A 88 -10.90 -1.61 0.47
C SER A 88 -10.90 -0.20 1.04
N ARG A 89 -11.77 0.04 2.02
CA ARG A 89 -11.73 1.27 2.83
C ARG A 89 -10.53 1.21 3.77
N VAL A 90 -9.80 2.30 3.87
CA VAL A 90 -8.69 2.43 4.81
C VAL A 90 -9.17 3.12 6.09
N SER A 91 -8.76 2.60 7.25
CA SER A 91 -9.05 3.20 8.55
C SER A 91 -8.33 4.55 8.68
N GLY A 92 -9.11 5.63 8.85
CA GLY A 92 -8.57 6.97 9.10
C GLY A 92 -7.73 7.02 10.37
N ASN A 93 -8.19 6.37 11.44
CA ASN A 93 -7.46 6.35 12.71
C ASN A 93 -6.09 5.69 12.57
N THR A 94 -5.99 4.62 11.78
CA THR A 94 -4.73 3.92 11.54
C THR A 94 -3.75 4.81 10.79
N ILE A 95 -4.17 5.46 9.71
CA ILE A 95 -3.30 6.35 8.94
C ILE A 95 -2.89 7.58 9.76
N MET A 96 -3.79 8.13 10.56
CA MET A 96 -3.48 9.23 11.46
C MET A 96 -2.47 8.82 12.53
N ALA A 97 -2.64 7.63 13.13
CA ALA A 97 -1.68 7.08 14.09
C ALA A 97 -0.29 6.92 13.44
N LEU A 98 -0.24 6.43 12.21
CA LEU A 98 1.00 6.27 11.42
C LEU A 98 1.62 7.59 10.97
N ALA A 99 0.84 8.66 10.82
CA ALA A 99 1.37 9.99 10.50
C ALA A 99 1.88 10.73 11.75
N VAL A 100 1.16 10.60 12.87
CA VAL A 100 1.43 11.33 14.12
C VAL A 100 2.50 10.65 14.96
N ILE A 101 2.32 9.39 15.35
CA ILE A 101 3.19 8.73 16.33
C ILE A 101 4.63 8.64 15.82
N PRO A 102 4.89 8.11 14.61
CA PRO A 102 6.26 8.06 14.09
C PRO A 102 6.79 9.46 13.74
N GLY A 103 5.91 10.36 13.29
CA GLY A 103 6.28 11.74 12.96
C GLY A 103 6.82 12.54 14.14
N ILE A 104 6.42 12.23 15.39
CA ILE A 104 7.03 12.82 16.59
C ILE A 104 8.52 12.49 16.67
N PHE A 105 8.90 11.28 16.27
CA PHE A 105 10.27 10.78 16.29
C PHE A 105 11.03 11.03 14.97
N GLY A 106 10.50 11.85 14.07
CA GLY A 106 11.14 12.15 12.78
C GLY A 106 10.86 11.18 11.66
N LEU A 107 10.05 10.15 11.90
CA LEU A 107 9.65 9.18 10.88
C LEU A 107 8.40 9.69 10.13
N HIS A 108 8.57 10.82 9.46
CA HIS A 108 7.52 11.44 8.67
C HIS A 108 7.20 10.63 7.40
N GLY A 109 6.02 10.81 6.81
CA GLY A 109 5.66 10.26 5.50
C GLY A 109 5.12 8.81 5.49
N LEU A 110 5.09 8.10 6.62
CA LEU A 110 4.58 6.71 6.69
C LEU A 110 3.11 6.58 6.29
N GLY A 111 2.27 7.56 6.66
CA GLY A 111 0.86 7.60 6.24
C GLY A 111 0.69 7.65 4.71
N HIS A 112 1.58 8.36 4.01
CA HIS A 112 1.56 8.48 2.55
C HIS A 112 2.03 7.21 1.84
N ILE A 113 3.00 6.49 2.42
CA ILE A 113 3.50 5.23 1.87
C ILE A 113 2.39 4.18 1.86
N ILE A 114 1.64 4.07 2.95
CA ILE A 114 0.55 3.08 3.08
C ILE A 114 -0.63 3.41 2.15
N LEU A 115 -0.85 4.68 1.84
CA LEU A 115 -1.82 5.13 0.83
C LEU A 115 -1.32 4.96 -0.62
N GLY A 116 -0.15 4.34 -0.83
CA GLY A 116 0.42 4.11 -2.16
C GLY A 116 1.10 5.34 -2.79
N ARG A 117 1.18 6.48 -2.07
CA ARG A 117 1.91 7.69 -2.49
C ARG A 117 3.39 7.60 -2.09
N ILE A 118 4.05 6.52 -2.51
CA ILE A 118 5.38 6.10 -2.04
C ILE A 118 6.44 7.22 -2.24
N ALA A 119 6.50 7.83 -3.42
CA ALA A 119 7.48 8.89 -3.72
C ALA A 119 7.33 10.10 -2.78
N ILE A 120 6.09 10.49 -2.49
CA ILE A 120 5.79 11.63 -1.61
C ILE A 120 6.12 11.27 -0.15
N GLY A 121 5.79 10.05 0.26
CA GLY A 121 6.16 9.53 1.57
C GLY A 121 7.67 9.56 1.80
N PHE A 122 8.47 9.10 0.83
CA PHE A 122 9.93 9.17 0.93
C PHE A 122 10.47 10.60 0.95
N LEU A 123 9.94 11.50 0.11
CA LEU A 123 10.36 12.91 0.11
C LEU A 123 10.16 13.54 1.50
N ILE A 124 8.97 13.34 2.07
CA ILE A 124 8.62 13.86 3.40
C ILE A 124 9.50 13.21 4.49
N LEU A 125 9.77 11.91 4.40
CA LEU A 125 10.64 11.18 5.33
C LEU A 125 12.05 11.77 5.33
N PHE A 126 12.67 11.92 4.15
CA PHE A 126 14.02 12.48 4.05
C PHE A 126 14.10 13.94 4.48
N ALA A 127 13.08 14.74 4.17
CA ALA A 127 12.99 16.12 4.65
C ALA A 127 12.97 16.19 6.19
N GLY A 128 12.19 15.32 6.83
CA GLY A 128 12.13 15.22 8.29
C GLY A 128 13.45 14.76 8.92
N LEU A 129 14.08 13.73 8.36
CA LEU A 129 15.39 13.26 8.81
C LEU A 129 16.47 14.34 8.65
N ALA A 130 16.44 15.10 7.56
CA ALA A 130 17.37 16.21 7.35
C ALA A 130 17.19 17.32 8.39
N LEU A 131 15.95 17.65 8.77
CA LEU A 131 15.68 18.63 9.82
C LEU A 131 16.16 18.17 11.20
N ILE A 132 15.93 16.91 11.56
CA ILE A 132 16.47 16.34 12.81
C ILE A 132 18.00 16.30 12.78
N GLY A 133 18.59 15.82 11.70
CA GLY A 133 20.04 15.82 11.52
C GLY A 133 20.63 17.22 11.65
N GLY A 134 19.97 18.22 11.07
CA GLY A 134 20.34 19.63 11.20
C GLY A 134 20.22 20.15 12.63
N LEU A 135 19.15 19.81 13.35
CA LEU A 135 18.97 20.17 14.76
C LEU A 135 20.07 19.58 15.64
N ILE A 136 20.36 18.28 15.48
CA ILE A 136 21.43 17.60 16.22
C ILE A 136 22.79 18.25 15.89
N ALA A 137 23.09 18.47 14.61
CA ALA A 137 24.34 19.09 14.19
C ALA A 137 24.50 20.50 14.78
N CYS A 138 23.46 21.35 14.70
CA CYS A 138 23.52 22.70 15.28
C CYS A 138 23.65 22.67 16.80
N ALA A 139 22.95 21.76 17.49
CA ALA A 139 23.06 21.60 18.94
C ALA A 139 24.47 21.15 19.36
N SER A 140 25.06 20.20 18.64
CA SER A 140 26.45 19.77 18.86
C SER A 140 27.44 20.91 18.63
N MET A 141 27.30 21.66 17.52
CA MET A 141 28.17 22.80 17.23
C MET A 141 28.04 23.91 18.30
N TYR A 142 26.82 24.22 18.73
CA TYR A 142 26.59 25.17 19.82
C TYR A 142 27.29 24.76 21.11
N TYR A 143 27.23 23.46 21.47
CA TYR A 143 27.87 22.95 22.67
C TYR A 143 29.41 23.14 22.65
N TYR A 144 30.06 22.96 21.49
CA TYR A 144 31.51 23.09 21.37
C TYR A 144 31.99 24.53 21.20
N TYR A 145 31.28 25.34 20.43
CA TYR A 145 31.74 26.69 20.02
C TYR A 145 31.05 27.83 20.77
N LEU A 146 29.91 27.58 21.43
CA LEU A 146 29.12 28.57 22.18
C LEU A 146 28.74 29.83 21.37
N GLU A 147 28.72 29.74 20.04
CA GLU A 147 28.32 30.86 19.19
C GLU A 147 26.79 31.04 19.17
N PRO A 148 26.27 32.26 19.36
CA PRO A 148 24.83 32.52 19.43
C PRO A 148 24.11 32.33 18.08
N THR A 149 24.84 32.32 16.96
CA THR A 149 24.31 32.04 15.63
C THR A 149 23.61 30.69 15.55
N TYR A 150 24.15 29.67 16.23
CA TYR A 150 23.53 28.34 16.27
C TYR A 150 22.21 28.32 17.02
N ILE A 151 21.99 29.20 18.01
CA ILE A 151 20.69 29.31 18.72
C ILE A 151 19.59 29.74 17.74
N ALA A 152 19.87 30.75 16.92
CA ALA A 152 18.94 31.23 15.91
C ALA A 152 18.64 30.14 14.86
N LEU A 153 19.65 29.41 14.41
CA LEU A 153 19.47 28.30 13.46
C LEU A 153 18.65 27.15 14.06
N ILE A 154 18.89 26.77 15.31
CA ILE A 154 18.10 25.76 16.02
C ILE A 154 16.63 26.18 16.08
N ALA A 155 16.34 27.45 16.42
CA ALA A 155 14.97 27.95 16.47
C ALA A 155 14.29 27.87 15.09
N ILE A 156 14.98 28.27 14.02
CA ILE A 156 14.46 28.20 12.65
C ILE A 156 14.18 26.75 12.23
N LEU A 157 15.12 25.84 12.46
CA LEU A 157 14.97 24.43 12.11
C LEU A 157 13.84 23.76 12.91
N ALA A 158 13.69 24.11 14.19
CA ALA A 158 12.61 23.60 15.03
C ALA A 158 11.24 24.07 14.52
N ILE A 159 11.10 25.34 14.13
CA ILE A 159 9.87 25.86 13.52
C ILE A 159 9.58 25.13 12.20
N ALA A 160 10.58 24.98 11.33
CA ALA A 160 10.44 24.27 10.06
C ALA A 160 9.98 22.81 10.28
N TYR A 161 10.54 22.13 11.29
CA TYR A 161 10.15 20.78 11.68
C TYR A 161 8.69 20.70 12.12
N ILE A 162 8.25 21.62 12.98
CA ILE A 162 6.84 21.68 13.44
C ILE A 162 5.89 21.95 12.28
N VAL A 163 6.24 22.90 11.39
CA VAL A 163 5.43 23.21 10.19
C VAL A 163 5.33 21.98 9.29
N LEU A 164 6.44 21.30 9.01
CA LEU A 164 6.44 20.06 8.22
C LEU A 164 5.56 19.00 8.89
N PHE A 165 5.70 18.81 10.21
CA PHE A 165 4.92 17.84 10.98
C PHE A 165 3.41 18.10 10.90
N ILE A 166 2.96 19.34 11.11
CA ILE A 166 1.54 19.69 11.03
C ILE A 166 1.04 19.48 9.61
N TRP A 167 1.80 19.97 8.61
CA TRP A 167 1.42 19.89 7.21
C TRP A 167 1.28 18.43 6.73
N GLN A 168 2.23 17.54 7.05
CA GLN A 168 2.14 16.14 6.64
C GLN A 168 0.95 15.41 7.29
N VAL A 169 0.58 15.75 8.54
CA VAL A 169 -0.56 15.15 9.23
C VAL A 169 -1.87 15.58 8.57
N MET A 170 -1.98 16.88 8.23
CA MET A 170 -3.12 17.40 7.49
C MET A 170 -3.25 16.77 6.10
N ASP A 171 -2.14 16.64 5.36
CA ASP A 171 -2.15 16.04 4.02
C ASP A 171 -2.46 14.54 4.06
N ALA A 172 -1.98 13.82 5.08
CA ALA A 172 -2.33 12.41 5.30
C ALA A 172 -3.84 12.26 5.53
N ASN A 173 -4.44 13.08 6.40
CA ASN A 173 -5.88 13.08 6.65
C ASN A 173 -6.70 13.38 5.38
N ALA A 174 -6.30 14.42 4.64
CA ALA A 174 -6.92 14.79 3.38
C ALA A 174 -6.81 13.65 2.34
N SER A 175 -5.67 12.95 2.30
CA SER A 175 -5.44 11.83 1.39
C SER A 175 -6.33 10.63 1.73
N VAL A 176 -6.50 10.29 3.01
CA VAL A 176 -7.42 9.21 3.42
C VAL A 176 -8.87 9.55 3.06
N SER A 177 -9.29 10.79 3.32
CA SER A 177 -10.66 11.21 3.02
C SER A 177 -10.95 11.08 1.52
N LYS A 178 -10.01 11.51 0.67
CA LYS A 178 -10.10 11.35 -0.79
C LYS A 178 -10.12 9.88 -1.20
N TYR A 179 -9.23 9.05 -0.65
CA TYR A 179 -9.15 7.63 -0.96
C TYR A 179 -10.45 6.89 -0.58
N ASN A 180 -10.96 7.12 0.62
CA ASN A 180 -12.21 6.50 1.09
C ASN A 180 -13.42 7.00 0.29
N ARG A 181 -13.47 8.28 -0.10
CA ARG A 181 -14.53 8.79 -0.97
C ARG A 181 -14.52 8.12 -2.34
N ALA A 182 -13.34 7.91 -2.93
CA ALA A 182 -13.22 7.17 -4.18
C ALA A 182 -13.72 5.72 -4.01
N TYR A 183 -13.36 5.06 -2.91
CA TYR A 183 -13.84 3.71 -2.59
C TYR A 183 -15.37 3.63 -2.48
N GLU A 184 -16.01 4.53 -1.71
CA GLU A 184 -17.47 4.52 -1.57
C GLU A 184 -18.17 4.79 -2.92
N ASN A 185 -17.63 5.68 -3.74
CA ASN A 185 -18.14 5.94 -5.09
C ASN A 185 -18.07 4.69 -5.99
N HIS A 186 -17.06 3.83 -5.81
CA HIS A 186 -16.93 2.57 -6.56
C HIS A 186 -17.78 1.43 -5.99
N LYS A 187 -18.08 1.44 -4.68
CA LYS A 187 -18.86 0.38 -4.02
C LYS A 187 -20.38 0.51 -4.27
N VAL A 188 -20.90 1.73 -4.37
CA VAL A 188 -22.33 2.01 -4.61
C VAL A 188 -22.66 1.95 -6.13
N ALA A 189 -21.74 1.41 -6.95
CA ALA A 189 -21.85 1.30 -8.40
C ALA A 189 -22.10 -0.15 -8.81
#